data_AF-A0A535VU67-F1
#
_entry.id   AF-A0A535VU67-F1
#
_cell.length_a   1.000
_cell.length_b   1.000
_cell.length_c   1.000
_cell.angle_alpha   90.00
_cell.angle_beta   90.00
_cell.angle_gamma   90.00
#
_symmetry.space_group_name_H-M   'P 1'
#
loop_
_entity.id
_entity.type
_entity.pdbx_description
1 polymer ?
#
loop_
_entity_poly.entity_id
_entity_poly.type
_entity_poly.pdbx_seq_one_letter_code
_entity_poly.pdbx_strand_id
1 'polypeptide(L)'
;MSTNRGCVANSLLFLVIVFIPVIGHIIETVMVFDDEHSAVGTILWLLVIWSTPFIGPLLYLLFGQHGRRGRVMFGQPSQVPAYY
;
A
#
# COMPACT_ATOMS: atom_id res chain seq x y z
N MET A 1 27.82 -10.74 30.06
CA MET A 1 26.35 -10.54 29.96
C MET A 1 25.96 -10.17 28.52
N SER A 2 26.06 -11.12 27.58
CA SER A 2 25.88 -10.88 26.13
C SER A 2 24.63 -11.56 25.52
N THR A 3 24.00 -12.48 26.25
CA THR A 3 22.91 -13.33 25.76
C THR A 3 21.58 -12.57 25.54
N ASN A 4 21.31 -11.51 26.32
CA ASN A 4 20.02 -10.79 26.25
C ASN A 4 19.89 -9.86 25.04
N ARG A 5 21.00 -9.33 24.49
CA ARG A 5 20.94 -8.39 23.35
C ARG A 5 20.53 -9.08 22.05
N GLY A 6 20.97 -10.32 21.84
CA GLY A 6 20.57 -11.13 20.68
C GLY A 6 19.09 -11.50 20.73
N CYS A 7 18.56 -11.82 21.91
CA CYS A 7 17.14 -12.14 22.08
C CYS A 7 16.26 -10.93 21.76
N VAL A 8 16.55 -9.77 22.34
CA VAL A 8 15.79 -8.53 22.09
C VAL A 8 15.84 -8.12 20.62
N ALA A 9 17.02 -8.17 19.99
CA ALA A 9 17.17 -7.84 18.58
C ALA A 9 16.38 -8.80 17.67
N ASN A 10 16.39 -10.11 17.97
CA ASN A 10 15.68 -11.10 17.17
C ASN A 10 14.15 -10.97 17.33
N SER A 11 13.68 -10.69 18.55
CA SER A 11 12.27 -10.39 18.80
C SER A 11 11.81 -9.10 18.10
N LEU A 12 12.64 -8.06 18.09
CA LEU A 12 12.36 -6.83 17.35
C LEU A 12 12.32 -7.06 15.84
N LEU A 13 13.30 -7.78 15.29
CA LEU A 13 13.32 -8.12 13.86
C LEU A 13 12.08 -8.94 13.48
N PHE A 14 11.71 -9.94 14.29
CA PHE A 14 10.50 -10.72 14.08
C PHE A 14 9.24 -9.83 14.10
N LEU A 15 9.13 -8.94 15.08
CA LEU A 15 8.00 -8.03 15.19
C LEU A 15 7.89 -7.14 13.95
N VAL A 16 8.99 -6.55 13.51
CA VAL A 16 9.05 -5.68 12.32
C VAL A 16 8.69 -6.45 11.04
N ILE A 17 9.27 -7.63 10.85
CA ILE A 17 9.04 -8.47 9.67
C ILE A 17 7.58 -8.93 9.58
N VAL A 18 6.88 -9.11 10.71
CA VAL A 18 5.47 -9.53 10.72
C VAL A 18 4.53 -8.33 10.68
N PHE A 19 4.78 -7.28 11.48
CA PHE A 19 3.88 -6.12 11.57
C PHE A 19 3.90 -5.25 10.33
N ILE A 20 5.05 -5.05 9.68
CA ILE A 20 5.13 -4.19 8.50
C ILE A 20 4.25 -4.72 7.36
N PRO A 21 4.33 -6.01 6.96
CA PRO A 21 3.43 -6.57 5.95
C PRO A 21 1.97 -6.53 6.37
N VAL A 22 1.66 -6.79 7.64
CA VAL A 22 0.26 -6.76 8.15
C VAL A 22 -0.33 -5.36 8.03
N ILE A 23 0.40 -4.33 8.44
CA ILE A 23 -0.05 -2.94 8.31
C ILE A 23 -0.17 -2.56 6.81
N GLY A 24 0.82 -2.97 6.00
CA GLY A 24 0.79 -2.79 4.55
C GLY A 24 -0.48 -3.36 3.93
N HIS A 25 -0.82 -4.60 4.26
CA HIS A 25 -2.05 -5.27 3.82
C HIS A 25 -3.33 -4.52 4.20
N ILE A 26 -3.42 -3.97 5.40
CA ILE A 26 -4.60 -3.23 5.85
C ILE A 26 -4.75 -1.93 5.05
N ILE A 27 -3.66 -1.18 4.85
CA ILE A 27 -3.70 0.06 4.07
C ILE A 27 -4.04 -0.25 2.62
N GLU A 28 -3.45 -1.30 2.07
CA GLU A 28 -3.62 -1.67 0.67
C GLU A 28 -5.03 -2.18 0.37
N THR A 29 -5.61 -2.99 1.26
CA THR A 29 -7.01 -3.42 1.14
C THR A 29 -7.94 -2.20 1.15
N VAL A 30 -7.73 -1.23 2.05
CA VAL A 30 -8.49 0.03 2.07
C VAL A 30 -8.29 0.83 0.78
N MET A 31 -7.06 0.94 0.26
CA MET A 31 -6.80 1.64 -1.01
C MET A 31 -7.47 0.96 -2.21
N VAL A 32 -7.46 -0.37 -2.26
CA VAL A 32 -8.11 -1.15 -3.32
C VAL A 32 -9.63 -0.98 -3.30
N PHE A 33 -10.23 -0.79 -2.12
CA PHE A 33 -11.66 -0.49 -1.98
C PHE A 33 -12.01 0.96 -2.35
N ASP A 34 -11.09 1.90 -2.15
CA ASP A 34 -11.27 3.32 -2.45
C ASP A 34 -10.99 3.66 -3.93
N ASP A 35 -10.13 2.88 -4.60
CA ASP A 35 -10.01 2.98 -6.06
C ASP A 35 -11.31 2.49 -6.72
N GLU A 36 -11.82 3.25 -7.70
CA GLU A 36 -12.97 2.90 -8.55
C GLU A 36 -12.66 1.73 -9.52
N HIS A 37 -12.12 0.63 -8.99
CA HIS A 37 -11.88 -0.58 -9.76
C HIS A 37 -13.20 -1.34 -9.95
N SER A 38 -13.37 -1.96 -11.12
CA SER A 38 -14.41 -2.98 -11.30
C SER A 38 -14.22 -4.08 -10.25
N ALA A 39 -15.31 -4.66 -9.73
CA ALA A 39 -15.28 -5.68 -8.68
C ALA A 39 -14.30 -6.85 -8.98
N VAL A 40 -14.14 -7.19 -10.26
CA VAL A 40 -13.18 -8.20 -10.71
C VAL A 40 -11.72 -7.75 -10.54
N GLY A 41 -11.44 -6.48 -10.81
CA GLY A 41 -10.12 -5.87 -10.61
C GLY A 41 -9.74 -5.77 -9.13
N THR A 42 -10.70 -5.42 -8.27
CA THR A 42 -10.54 -5.43 -6.81
C THR A 42 -10.15 -6.82 -6.30
N ILE A 43 -10.86 -7.87 -6.75
CA ILE A 43 -10.60 -9.26 -6.33
C ILE A 43 -9.23 -9.75 -6.83
N LEU A 44 -8.87 -9.45 -8.08
CA LEU A 44 -7.55 -9.79 -8.63
C LEU A 44 -6.41 -9.13 -7.86
N TRP A 45 -6.55 -7.85 -7.54
CA TRP A 45 -5.56 -7.14 -6.72
C TRP A 45 -5.47 -7.73 -5.32
N LEU A 46 -6.59 -7.98 -4.65
CA LEU A 46 -6.60 -8.64 -3.35
C LEU A 46 -5.87 -9.99 -3.38
N LEU A 47 -6.05 -10.81 -4.44
CA LEU A 47 -5.34 -12.09 -4.61
C LEU A 47 -3.83 -11.93 -4.79
N VAL A 48 -3.38 -10.96 -5.60
CA VAL A 48 -1.96 -10.68 -5.82
C VAL A 48 -1.30 -10.22 -4.53
N ILE A 49 -1.98 -9.33 -3.82
CA ILE A 49 -1.56 -8.78 -2.53
C ILE A 49 -1.41 -9.91 -1.53
N TRP A 50 -2.48 -10.69 -1.31
CA TRP A 50 -2.50 -11.78 -0.34
C TRP A 50 -1.56 -12.94 -0.66
N SER A 51 -1.28 -13.21 -1.92
CA SER A 51 -0.34 -14.28 -2.31
C SER A 51 1.12 -13.89 -2.12
N THR A 52 1.44 -12.59 -2.09
CA THR A 52 2.82 -12.09 -2.00
C THR A 52 2.95 -10.93 -1.01
N PRO A 53 3.07 -11.19 0.32
CA PRO A 53 3.02 -10.13 1.34
C PRO A 53 4.14 -9.08 1.27
N PHE A 54 5.24 -9.38 0.56
CA PHE A 54 6.34 -8.43 0.36
C PHE A 54 6.34 -7.76 -1.03
N ILE A 55 5.85 -8.45 -2.06
CA ILE A 55 5.93 -7.99 -3.46
C ILE A 55 4.60 -7.42 -3.93
N GLY A 56 3.48 -7.95 -3.46
CA GLY A 56 2.12 -7.49 -3.75
C GLY A 56 1.92 -6.00 -3.49
N PRO A 57 2.26 -5.49 -2.29
CA PRO A 57 2.20 -4.05 -1.98
C PRO A 57 3.00 -3.17 -2.95
N LEU A 58 4.21 -3.61 -3.33
CA LEU A 58 5.04 -2.87 -4.27
C LEU A 58 4.45 -2.89 -5.69
N LEU A 59 3.90 -4.02 -6.11
CA LEU A 59 3.23 -4.14 -7.41
C LEU A 59 1.97 -3.28 -7.49
N TYR A 60 1.18 -3.22 -6.43
CA TYR A 60 -0.02 -2.38 -6.37
C TYR A 60 0.31 -0.89 -6.44
N LEU A 61 1.33 -0.47 -5.69
CA LEU A 61 1.78 0.92 -5.75
C LEU A 61 2.35 1.29 -7.13
N LEU A 62 3.09 0.40 -7.81
CA LEU A 62 3.65 0.68 -9.14
C LEU A 62 2.61 0.60 -10.28
N PHE A 63 1.74 -0.40 -10.25
CA PHE A 63 0.90 -0.77 -11.39
C PHE A 63 -0.60 -0.68 -11.11
N GLY A 64 -1.02 -0.84 -9.85
CA GLY A 64 -2.43 -0.79 -9.43
C GLY A 64 -3.03 0.61 -9.40
N GLN A 65 -2.20 1.63 -9.22
CA GLN A 65 -2.62 3.04 -9.21
C GLN A 65 -2.94 3.64 -10.60
N HIS A 66 -3.22 2.81 -11.62
CA HIS A 66 -3.48 3.28 -12.99
C HIS A 66 -4.63 4.31 -13.10
N GLY A 67 -5.56 4.38 -12.13
CA GLY A 67 -6.59 5.43 -12.04
C GLY A 67 -6.23 6.65 -11.18
N ARG A 68 -5.23 6.55 -10.30
CA ARG A 68 -4.82 7.62 -9.36
C ARG A 68 -3.67 8.49 -9.87
N ARG A 69 -3.05 8.14 -11.00
CA ARG A 69 -1.99 8.93 -11.66
C ARG A 69 -2.39 10.37 -12.01
N GLY A 70 -3.68 10.71 -11.99
CA GLY A 70 -4.18 12.08 -12.16
C GLY A 70 -4.40 12.89 -10.88
N ARG A 71 -4.25 12.30 -9.67
CA ARG A 71 -4.59 12.95 -8.38
C ARG A 71 -3.43 13.16 -7.42
N VAL A 72 -2.18 13.12 -7.89
CA VAL A 72 -1.09 13.85 -7.22
C VAL A 72 -1.12 15.31 -7.70
N MET A 73 -2.11 16.07 -7.22
CA MET A 73 -2.10 17.54 -7.30
C MET A 73 -1.11 18.10 -6.27
N PHE A 74 0.18 17.85 -6.47
CA PHE A 74 1.19 18.69 -5.84
C PHE A 74 1.27 19.99 -6.64
N GLY A 75 0.49 20.99 -6.23
CA GLY A 75 0.63 22.38 -6.68
C GLY A 75 -0.28 22.87 -7.81
N GLN A 76 -1.49 22.34 -8.02
CA GLN A 76 -2.45 23.02 -8.91
C GLN A 76 -3.14 24.18 -8.18
N PRO A 77 -2.89 25.46 -8.54
CA PRO A 77 -3.81 26.53 -8.18
C PRO A 77 -5.14 26.24 -8.88
N SER A 78 -6.23 26.29 -8.11
CA SER A 78 -7.60 26.21 -8.61
C SER A 78 -7.80 27.19 -9.77
N GLN A 79 -7.70 26.72 -11.01
CA GLN A 79 -8.10 27.50 -12.17
C GLN A 79 -9.62 27.62 -12.13
N VAL A 80 -10.08 28.74 -11.60
CA VAL A 80 -11.47 29.18 -11.67
C VAL A 80 -11.80 29.36 -13.16
N PRO A 81 -12.86 28.74 -13.70
CA PRO A 81 -13.21 28.93 -15.09
C PRO A 81 -13.68 30.37 -15.28
N ALA A 82 -12.90 31.17 -15.98
CA ALA A 82 -13.33 32.48 -16.44
C ALA A 82 -14.31 32.26 -17.59
N TYR A 83 -15.61 32.36 -17.28
CA TYR A 83 -16.66 32.48 -18.27
C TYR A 83 -16.44 33.78 -19.07
N TYR A 84 -16.28 33.66 -20.39
CA TYR A 84 -16.49 34.71 -21.38
C TYR A 84 -17.32 34.15 -22.53
#